data_AF-A0A849E3U9-F1
#
_entry.id   AF-A0A849E3U9-F1
#
_cell.length_a   1.000
_cell.length_b   1.000
_cell.length_c   1.000
_cell.angle_alpha   90.00
_cell.angle_beta   90.00
_cell.angle_gamma   90.00
#
_symmetry.space_group_name_H-M   'P 1'
#
loop_
_entity.id
_entity.type
_entity.pdbx_description
1 polymer ?
#
loop_
_entity_poly.entity_id
_entity_poly.type
_entity_poly.pdbx_seq_one_letter_code
_entity_poly.pdbx_strand_id
1 'polypeptide(L)'
;MSSAPSTSAQPKAIAKHYAVEDHKIIDLDLAQIGGSALTDDSIDVPEVASVGIPVTYVPARNTIFLSIALGWAEVLGAEDIFVGVNAVDYSGYPDCRGEYIEAFEKMANLATKIGTENNAIRIQT
;
A
#
# COMPACT_ATOMS: atom_id res chain seq x y z
N MET A 1 26.74 -0.67 -20.85
CA MET A 1 25.39 -1.11 -20.40
C MET A 1 25.21 -0.57 -19.00
N SER A 2 24.46 0.52 -18.84
CA SER A 2 24.19 1.09 -17.51
C SER A 2 23.21 0.17 -16.80
N SER A 3 23.64 -0.46 -15.71
CA SER A 3 22.74 -1.20 -14.82
C SER A 3 21.66 -0.23 -14.33
N ALA A 4 20.39 -0.59 -14.50
CA ALA A 4 19.29 0.14 -13.87
C ALA A 4 19.58 0.26 -12.36
N PRO A 5 19.35 1.42 -11.74
CA PRO A 5 19.52 1.56 -10.29
C PRO A 5 18.63 0.52 -9.60
N SER A 6 19.11 -0.09 -8.51
CA SER A 6 18.28 -0.99 -7.71
C SER A 6 17.01 -0.26 -7.31
N THR A 7 15.85 -0.92 -7.36
CA THR A 7 14.52 -0.34 -7.12
C THR A 7 14.44 0.41 -5.78
N SER A 8 15.28 0.06 -4.80
CA SER A 8 15.40 0.75 -3.51
C SER A 8 16.16 2.09 -3.52
N ALA A 9 16.92 2.40 -4.57
CA ALA A 9 17.80 3.57 -4.62
C ALA A 9 17.03 4.89 -4.84
N GLN A 10 15.93 4.84 -5.61
CA GLN A 10 15.11 6.03 -5.90
C GLN A 10 14.33 6.52 -4.67
N PRO A 11 13.59 5.66 -3.93
CA PRO A 11 12.91 6.08 -2.71
C PRO A 11 13.86 6.69 -1.66
N LYS A 12 15.05 6.10 -1.48
CA LYS A 12 16.09 6.63 -0.57
C LYS A 12 16.55 8.03 -0.96
N ALA A 13 16.74 8.29 -2.26
CA ALA A 13 17.16 9.60 -2.75
C ALA A 13 16.07 10.66 -2.53
N ILE A 14 14.80 10.30 -2.76
CA ILE A 14 13.64 11.18 -2.56
C ILE A 14 13.48 11.51 -1.06
N ALA A 15 13.49 10.49 -0.19
CA ALA A 15 13.39 10.69 1.26
C ALA A 15 14.50 11.61 1.79
N LYS A 16 15.73 11.43 1.29
CA LYS A 16 16.86 12.31 1.61
C LYS A 16 16.64 13.75 1.09
N HIS A 17 16.13 13.90 -0.13
CA HIS A 17 15.89 15.21 -0.73
C HIS A 17 14.89 16.05 0.09
N TYR A 18 13.82 15.42 0.57
CA TYR A 18 12.79 16.07 1.39
C TYR A 18 13.10 16.07 2.89
N ALA A 19 14.27 15.57 3.32
CA ALA A 19 14.67 15.48 4.72
C ALA A 19 13.62 14.77 5.61
N VAL A 20 13.09 13.65 5.13
CA VAL A 20 12.19 12.79 5.91
C VAL A 20 12.91 12.32 7.18
N GLU A 21 12.23 12.41 8.33
CA GLU A 21 12.80 12.11 9.64
C GLU A 21 13.25 10.65 9.79
N ASP A 22 12.39 9.70 9.42
CA ASP A 22 12.71 8.26 9.37
C ASP A 22 12.14 7.62 8.09
N HIS A 23 12.91 6.72 7.48
CA HIS A 23 12.55 6.02 6.26
C HIS A 23 12.83 4.52 6.41
N LYS A 24 11.75 3.74 6.47
CA LYS A 24 11.78 2.29 6.63
C LYS A 24 11.49 1.58 5.31
N ILE A 25 12.35 0.63 4.95
CA ILE A 25 12.15 -0.28 3.82
C ILE A 25 11.74 -1.63 4.39
N ILE A 26 10.65 -2.17 3.86
CA ILE A 26 10.09 -3.46 4.26
C ILE A 26 9.99 -4.32 3.02
N ASP A 27 10.79 -5.39 2.99
CA ASP A 27 10.80 -6.34 1.88
C ASP A 27 9.60 -7.28 2.04
N LEU A 28 8.74 -7.32 1.01
CA LEU A 28 7.54 -8.13 0.97
C LEU A 28 7.53 -8.95 -0.31
N ASP A 29 7.38 -10.26 -0.16
CA ASP A 29 7.29 -11.19 -1.27
C ASP A 29 5.86 -11.69 -1.44
N LEU A 30 5.08 -10.94 -2.22
CA LEU A 30 3.68 -11.27 -2.53
C LEU A 30 3.55 -12.41 -3.54
N ALA A 31 4.65 -12.83 -4.19
CA ALA A 31 4.63 -13.98 -5.11
C ALA A 31 4.35 -15.30 -4.37
N GLN A 32 4.65 -15.37 -3.08
CA GLN A 32 4.30 -16.54 -2.25
C GLN A 32 2.79 -16.77 -2.12
N ILE A 33 1.98 -15.72 -2.29
CA ILE A 33 0.51 -15.81 -2.33
C ILE A 33 0.03 -16.04 -3.77
N GLY A 34 0.65 -15.38 -4.74
CA GLY A 34 0.32 -15.50 -6.16
C GLY A 34 -1.02 -14.86 -6.54
N GLY A 35 -1.65 -15.37 -7.61
CA GLY A 35 -3.02 -15.00 -7.99
C GLY A 35 -3.17 -13.75 -8.84
N SER A 36 -2.08 -13.21 -9.38
CA SER A 36 -2.09 -12.10 -10.35
C SER A 36 -0.94 -12.23 -11.34
N ALA A 37 -1.07 -11.60 -12.52
CA ALA A 37 -0.01 -11.54 -13.52
C ALA A 37 1.26 -10.78 -13.04
N LEU A 38 1.21 -10.13 -11.88
CA LEU A 38 2.37 -9.45 -11.27
C LEU A 38 3.02 -10.26 -10.13
N THR A 39 2.41 -11.38 -9.73
CA THR A 39 2.88 -12.23 -8.63
C THR A 39 3.00 -13.70 -9.03
N ASP A 40 2.53 -14.07 -10.21
CA ASP A 40 2.55 -15.44 -10.72
C ASP A 40 3.04 -15.44 -12.17
N ASP A 41 4.24 -15.96 -12.39
CA ASP A 41 4.90 -16.01 -13.70
C ASP A 41 4.18 -16.92 -14.72
N SER A 42 3.21 -17.71 -14.28
CA SER A 42 2.39 -18.53 -15.17
C SER A 42 1.21 -17.77 -15.81
N ILE A 43 0.97 -16.54 -15.38
CA ILE A 43 -0.15 -15.71 -15.84
C ILE A 43 0.38 -14.57 -16.71
N ASP A 44 0.02 -14.57 -17.99
CA ASP A 44 0.45 -13.52 -18.91
C ASP A 44 -0.18 -12.15 -18.57
N VAL A 45 0.63 -11.09 -18.69
CA VAL A 45 0.13 -9.71 -18.61
C VAL A 45 -0.55 -9.37 -19.94
N PRO A 46 -1.85 -9.00 -19.94
CA PRO A 46 -2.58 -8.75 -21.17
C PRO A 46 -2.13 -7.44 -21.83
N GLU A 47 -2.07 -7.43 -23.17
CA GLU A 47 -1.70 -6.24 -23.95
C GLU A 47 -2.82 -5.18 -23.99
N VAL A 48 -4.07 -5.58 -23.69
CA VAL A 48 -5.25 -4.73 -23.74
C VAL A 48 -6.00 -4.81 -22.41
N ALA A 49 -6.50 -3.66 -21.94
CA ALA A 49 -7.28 -3.60 -20.71
C ALA A 49 -8.55 -4.46 -20.80
N SER A 50 -8.78 -5.27 -19.75
CA SER A 50 -9.97 -6.10 -19.60
C SER A 50 -11.09 -5.35 -18.86
N VAL A 51 -12.34 -5.74 -19.11
CA VAL A 51 -13.49 -5.28 -18.30
C VAL A 51 -13.48 -5.98 -16.94
N GLY A 52 -13.66 -5.23 -15.87
CA GLY A 52 -13.67 -5.75 -14.49
C GLY A 52 -12.33 -5.56 -13.78
N ILE A 53 -12.08 -6.37 -12.75
CA ILE A 53 -10.81 -6.33 -12.01
C ILE A 53 -9.70 -6.86 -12.94
N PRO A 54 -8.64 -6.08 -13.20
CA PRO A 54 -7.59 -6.50 -14.11
C PRO A 54 -6.81 -7.68 -13.53
N VAL A 55 -6.28 -8.58 -14.36
CA VAL A 55 -5.44 -9.70 -13.90
C VAL A 55 -4.11 -9.25 -13.27
N THR A 56 -3.73 -7.99 -13.48
CA THR A 56 -2.60 -7.34 -12.80
C THR A 56 -2.94 -6.86 -11.39
N TYR A 57 -4.20 -7.02 -10.94
CA TYR A 57 -4.60 -6.79 -9.57
C TYR A 57 -3.96 -7.84 -8.67
N VAL A 58 -3.03 -7.41 -7.82
CA VAL A 58 -2.48 -8.23 -6.75
C VAL A 58 -3.51 -8.28 -5.61
N PRO A 59 -4.03 -9.47 -5.23
CA PRO A 59 -5.09 -9.59 -4.24
C PRO A 59 -4.77 -8.87 -2.91
N ALA A 60 -5.61 -7.89 -2.56
CA ALA A 60 -5.59 -7.15 -1.30
C ALA A 60 -4.24 -6.50 -0.94
N ARG A 61 -3.39 -6.19 -1.92
CA ARG A 61 -2.05 -5.64 -1.70
C ARG A 61 -2.08 -4.35 -0.86
N ASN A 62 -3.01 -3.43 -1.13
CA ASN A 62 -3.06 -2.18 -0.36
C ASN A 62 -3.51 -2.43 1.08
N THR A 63 -4.31 -3.48 1.33
CA THR A 63 -4.64 -3.90 2.70
C THR A 63 -3.41 -4.36 3.47
N ILE A 64 -2.54 -5.14 2.81
CA ILE A 64 -1.28 -5.58 3.42
C ILE A 64 -0.40 -4.38 3.71
N PHE A 65 -0.26 -3.45 2.75
CA PHE A 65 0.55 -2.25 2.92
C PHE A 65 0.03 -1.34 4.04
N LEU A 66 -1.27 -1.08 4.07
CA LEU A 66 -1.91 -0.31 5.13
C LEU A 66 -1.77 -0.97 6.50
N SER A 67 -1.85 -2.30 6.59
CA SER A 67 -1.67 -3.02 7.86
C SER A 67 -0.25 -2.87 8.42
N ILE A 68 0.75 -2.88 7.53
CA ILE A 68 2.15 -2.65 7.91
C ILE A 68 2.37 -1.19 8.32
N ALA A 69 1.83 -0.25 7.55
CA ALA A 69 1.89 1.18 7.87
C ALA A 69 1.21 1.47 9.22
N LEU A 70 0.06 0.86 9.50
CA LEU A 70 -0.65 0.97 10.77
C LEU A 70 0.19 0.49 11.95
N GLY A 71 0.83 -0.68 11.82
CA GLY A 71 1.73 -1.20 12.85
C GLY A 71 2.92 -0.27 13.10
N TRP A 72 3.44 0.38 12.07
CA TRP A 72 4.52 1.34 12.24
C TRP A 72 4.05 2.68 12.83
N ALA A 73 2.87 3.17 12.41
CA ALA A 73 2.25 4.36 12.97
C ALA A 73 2.02 4.22 14.48
N GLU A 74 1.54 3.05 14.94
CA GLU A 74 1.38 2.73 16.36
C GLU A 74 2.72 2.84 17.13
N VAL A 75 3.81 2.34 16.57
CA VAL A 75 5.14 2.44 17.18
C VAL A 75 5.62 3.88 17.26
N LEU A 76 5.30 4.70 16.25
CA LEU A 76 5.71 6.10 16.19
C LEU A 76 4.81 7.03 17.01
N GLY A 77 3.62 6.59 17.42
CA GLY A 77 2.61 7.49 17.97
C GLY A 77 1.93 8.35 16.91
N ALA A 78 1.95 7.95 15.64
CA ALA A 78 1.40 8.73 14.53
C ALA A 78 -0.11 8.51 14.39
N GLU A 79 -0.84 9.60 14.15
CA GLU A 79 -2.30 9.60 13.99
C GLU A 79 -2.74 9.57 12.52
N ASP A 80 -1.95 10.15 11.61
CA ASP A 80 -2.30 10.24 10.19
C ASP A 80 -1.40 9.32 9.35
N ILE A 81 -2.02 8.49 8.51
CA ILE A 81 -1.35 7.61 7.54
C ILE A 81 -1.71 8.10 6.13
N PHE A 82 -0.72 8.59 5.39
CA PHE A 82 -0.90 9.02 4.00
C PHE A 82 -0.59 7.89 3.02
N VAL A 83 -1.48 7.63 2.08
CA VAL A 83 -1.30 6.65 1.00
C VAL A 83 -1.59 7.28 -0.36
N GLY A 84 -0.72 7.03 -1.33
CA GLY A 84 -0.84 7.60 -2.67
C GLY A 84 -1.81 6.85 -3.61
N VAL A 85 -2.92 6.32 -3.09
CA VAL A 85 -3.92 5.63 -3.93
C VAL A 85 -4.68 6.67 -4.77
N ASN A 86 -4.84 6.44 -6.08
CA ASN A 86 -5.49 7.41 -6.96
C ASN A 86 -6.96 7.05 -7.21
N ALA A 87 -7.83 8.06 -7.26
CA ALA A 87 -9.25 7.90 -7.59
C ALA A 87 -9.51 7.25 -8.97
N VAL A 88 -8.58 7.39 -9.92
CA VAL A 88 -8.64 6.75 -11.24
C VAL A 88 -8.49 5.22 -11.13
N ASP A 89 -7.75 4.73 -10.12
CA ASP A 89 -7.56 3.31 -9.86
C ASP A 89 -8.81 2.66 -9.23
N TYR A 90 -9.78 3.44 -8.72
CA TYR A 90 -10.99 2.92 -8.07
C TYR A 90 -11.84 2.03 -8.99
N SER A 91 -11.71 2.24 -10.31
CA SER A 91 -12.40 1.48 -11.35
C SER A 91 -11.92 0.03 -11.48
N GLY A 92 -10.67 -0.27 -11.11
CA GLY A 92 -10.08 -1.61 -11.23
C GLY A 92 -9.72 -2.29 -9.90
N TYR A 93 -9.53 -1.53 -8.82
CA TYR A 93 -8.94 -2.03 -7.58
C TYR A 93 -9.90 -1.85 -6.39
N PRO A 94 -10.44 -2.93 -5.79
CA PRO A 94 -11.42 -2.83 -4.71
C PRO A 94 -10.82 -2.19 -3.44
N ASP A 95 -9.53 -2.40 -3.19
CA ASP A 95 -8.76 -1.90 -2.04
C ASP A 95 -8.17 -0.50 -2.25
N CYS A 96 -8.60 0.22 -3.29
CA CYS A 96 -8.36 1.66 -3.44
C CYS A 96 -9.61 2.47 -3.10
N ARG A 97 -10.81 1.89 -3.16
CA ARG A 97 -12.08 2.64 -3.12
C ARG A 97 -12.28 3.38 -1.79
N GLY A 98 -12.92 4.54 -1.86
CA GLY A 98 -13.24 5.33 -0.66
C GLY A 98 -13.97 4.53 0.44
N GLU A 99 -14.96 3.72 0.06
CA GLU A 99 -15.69 2.84 1.01
C GLU A 99 -14.76 1.87 1.75
N TYR A 100 -13.76 1.34 1.04
CA TYR A 100 -12.75 0.47 1.63
C TYR A 100 -11.83 1.24 2.56
N ILE A 101 -11.36 2.43 2.16
CA ILE A 101 -10.49 3.28 2.98
C ILE A 101 -11.19 3.67 4.28
N GLU A 102 -12.46 4.09 4.21
CA GLU A 102 -13.29 4.39 5.38
C GLU A 102 -13.48 3.16 6.30
N ALA A 103 -13.67 1.98 5.71
CA ALA A 103 -13.80 0.74 6.48
C ALA A 103 -12.48 0.35 7.15
N PHE A 104 -11.35 0.52 6.47
CA PHE A 104 -10.02 0.27 7.03
C PHE A 104 -9.73 1.23 8.17
N GLU A 105 -10.02 2.52 8.04
CA GLU A 105 -9.83 3.52 9.10
C GLU A 105 -10.63 3.15 10.37
N LYS A 106 -11.91 2.77 10.21
CA LYS A 106 -12.74 2.30 11.32
C LYS A 106 -12.12 1.09 12.02
N MET A 107 -11.64 0.12 11.24
CA MET A 107 -10.95 -1.06 11.78
C MET A 107 -9.65 -0.67 12.49
N ALA A 108 -8.85 0.22 11.91
CA ALA A 108 -7.58 0.69 12.48
C ALA A 108 -7.77 1.32 13.86
N ASN A 109 -8.86 2.08 14.05
CA ASN A 109 -9.24 2.66 15.33
C ASN A 109 -9.69 1.62 16.37
N LEU A 110 -10.09 0.41 15.95
CA LEU A 110 -10.36 -0.71 16.86
C LEU A 110 -9.12 -1.57 17.15
N ALA A 111 -8.12 -1.53 16.28
CA ALA A 111 -7.00 -2.48 16.27
C ALA A 111 -5.74 -1.98 16.99
N THR A 112 -5.67 -0.71 17.37
CA THR A 112 -4.46 -0.04 17.90
C THR A 112 -4.72 0.62 19.25
N LYS A 113 -3.69 0.79 20.09
CA LYS A 113 -3.85 1.48 21.36
C LYS A 113 -4.24 2.93 21.13
N ILE A 114 -3.55 3.62 20.20
CA ILE A 114 -3.85 5.00 19.84
C ILE A 114 -5.30 5.14 19.36
N GLY A 115 -5.74 4.21 18.51
CA GLY A 115 -7.12 4.12 18.04
C GLY A 115 -8.12 3.94 19.18
N THR A 116 -7.92 2.96 20.05
CA THR A 116 -8.89 2.63 21.11
C THR A 116 -8.95 3.66 22.24
N GLU A 117 -7.86 4.36 22.53
CA GLU A 117 -7.82 5.37 23.59
C GLU A 117 -8.25 6.76 23.10
N ASN A 118 -7.93 7.11 21.83
CA ASN A 118 -8.10 8.48 21.32
C ASN A 118 -8.95 8.59 20.03
N ASN A 119 -9.31 7.46 19.39
CA ASN A 119 -9.96 7.40 18.07
C ASN A 119 -9.31 8.35 17.04
N ALA A 120 -7.98 8.32 17.00
CA ALA A 120 -7.18 9.32 16.32
C ALA A 120 -6.63 8.86 14.97
N ILE A 121 -6.67 7.56 14.64
CA ILE A 121 -6.10 7.07 13.38
C ILE A 121 -6.93 7.56 12.20
N ARG A 122 -6.29 8.24 11.25
CA ARG A 122 -6.86 8.72 9.99
C ARG A 122 -6.08 8.22 8.80
N ILE A 123 -6.80 7.78 7.76
CA ILE A 123 -6.22 7.39 6.48
C ILE A 123 -6.44 8.52 5.47
N GLN A 124 -5.35 9.07 4.96
CA GLN A 124 -5.34 10.20 4.03
C GLN A 124 -4.99 9.67 2.63
N THR A 125 -5.84 9.98 1.64
CA THR A 125 -5.70 9.54 0.23
C THR A 125 -5.70 10.72 -0.72
#